data_AF-A0AB39QPD4-F1
#
_entry.id   AF-A0AB39QPD4-F1
#
_cell.length_a   1.000
_cell.length_b   1.000
_cell.length_c   1.000
_cell.angle_alpha   90.00
_cell.angle_beta   90.00
_cell.angle_gamma   90.00
#
_symmetry.space_group_name_H-M   'P 1'
#
loop_
_entity.id
_entity.type
_entity.pdbx_description
1 polymer ?
#
loop_
_entity_poly.entity_id
_entity_poly.type
_entity_poly.pdbx_seq_one_letter_code
_entity_poly.pdbx_strand_id
1 'polypeptide(L)'
;MNHADDDAVPVLRWARVRLLGEWDIMGAGAATGVLGSAAGCPEFAMLSLDGNVILRGTTWQESIGSLVVPDPHRVQIIRDYMARRSANPRTPAAERAEGESWLRTHPPEQVPEPE
;
A
#
# COMPACT_ATOMS: atom_id res chain seq x y z
N MET A 1 -19.31 22.64 1.12
CA MET A 1 -18.14 22.84 0.24
C MET A 1 -18.02 21.55 -0.55
N ASN A 2 -18.29 21.58 -1.85
CA ASN A 2 -18.41 20.39 -2.70
C ASN A 2 -17.00 20.00 -3.16
N HIS A 3 -16.41 18.93 -2.63
CA HIS A 3 -15.08 18.44 -3.04
C HIS A 3 -15.08 17.81 -4.45
N ALA A 4 -16.23 17.72 -5.12
CA ALA A 4 -16.39 17.08 -6.42
C ALA A 4 -16.01 17.96 -7.63
N ASP A 5 -15.76 19.27 -7.42
CA ASP A 5 -15.46 20.23 -8.50
C ASP A 5 -13.97 20.57 -8.64
N ASP A 6 -13.09 19.95 -7.85
CA ASP A 6 -11.65 20.14 -8.00
C ASP A 6 -11.08 19.04 -8.92
N ASP A 7 -11.14 19.28 -10.23
CA ASP A 7 -10.55 18.41 -11.28
C ASP A 7 -9.02 18.26 -11.17
N ALA A 8 -8.39 18.88 -10.16
CA ALA A 8 -6.99 18.67 -9.85
C ALA A 8 -6.79 17.25 -9.29
N VAL A 9 -6.28 16.34 -10.13
CA VAL A 9 -5.82 15.02 -9.69
C VAL A 9 -4.91 15.20 -8.47
N PRO A 10 -5.26 14.62 -7.31
CA PRO A 10 -4.49 14.84 -6.09
C PRO A 10 -3.05 14.36 -6.30
N VAL A 11 -2.10 15.21 -5.94
CA VAL A 11 -0.69 14.90 -6.06
C VAL A 11 -0.30 13.94 -4.94
N LEU A 12 -0.21 12.66 -5.26
CA LEU A 12 0.24 11.63 -4.31
C LEU A 12 1.71 11.87 -3.95
N ARG A 13 1.99 11.88 -2.65
CA ARG A 13 3.32 12.08 -2.07
C ARG A 13 3.59 11.03 -1.01
N TRP A 14 4.79 10.45 -1.03
CA TRP A 14 5.27 9.64 0.09
C TRP A 14 5.91 10.55 1.14
N ALA A 15 5.49 10.37 2.40
CA ALA A 15 6.11 11.01 3.55
C ALA A 15 6.60 9.94 4.53
N ARG A 16 7.81 10.11 5.05
CA ARG A 16 8.33 9.23 6.09
C ARG A 16 7.72 9.65 7.43
N VAL A 17 7.01 8.72 8.07
CA VAL A 17 6.39 8.91 9.38
C VAL A 17 6.94 7.89 10.38
N ARG A 18 6.77 8.15 11.68
CA ARG A 18 7.11 7.20 12.75
C ARG A 18 5.84 6.79 13.48
N LEU A 19 5.67 5.48 13.69
CA LEU A 19 4.61 4.95 14.54
C LEU A 19 4.78 5.39 16.02
N LEU A 20 3.81 6.13 16.55
CA LEU A 20 3.49 6.26 17.99
C LEU A 20 2.87 4.97 18.56
N GLY A 21 2.76 4.86 19.90
CA GLY A 21 2.14 3.69 20.55
C GLY A 21 0.61 3.60 20.34
N GLU A 22 -0.05 4.74 20.16
CA GLU A 22 -1.49 4.84 19.86
C GLU A 22 -1.69 5.76 18.65
N TRP A 23 -2.63 5.38 17.78
CA TRP A 23 -2.84 6.02 16.48
C TRP A 23 -4.31 6.30 16.25
N ASP A 24 -4.61 7.56 15.97
CA ASP A 24 -5.90 7.96 15.44
C ASP A 24 -5.82 8.12 13.92
N ILE A 25 -5.92 7.01 13.19
CA ILE A 25 -5.84 6.99 11.72
C ILE A 25 -7.16 7.35 11.03
N MET A 26 -8.27 7.41 11.77
CA MET A 26 -9.62 7.57 11.22
C MET A 26 -10.32 8.84 11.72
N GLY A 27 -9.96 9.38 12.88
CA GLY A 27 -10.53 10.58 13.48
C GLY A 27 -9.71 11.84 13.17
N ALA A 28 -9.11 12.43 14.19
CA ALA A 28 -8.33 13.67 14.10
C ALA A 28 -7.13 13.54 13.16
N GLY A 29 -6.49 12.36 13.09
CA GLY A 29 -5.38 12.14 12.15
C GLY A 29 -5.84 12.17 10.69
N ALA A 30 -7.02 11.64 10.37
CA ALA A 30 -7.60 11.75 9.02
C ALA A 30 -7.91 13.20 8.66
N ALA A 31 -8.39 14.01 9.62
CA ALA A 31 -8.67 15.43 9.42
C ALA A 31 -7.43 16.31 9.14
N THR A 32 -6.20 15.78 9.27
CA THR A 32 -4.96 16.53 8.99
C THR A 32 -4.65 16.71 7.50
N GLY A 33 -5.37 16.00 6.61
CA GLY A 33 -5.03 15.95 5.18
C GLY A 33 -3.94 14.92 4.83
N VAL A 34 -3.26 14.34 5.81
CA VAL A 34 -2.18 13.35 5.58
C VAL A 34 -2.73 11.92 5.55
N LEU A 35 -3.68 11.61 6.45
CA LEU A 35 -4.28 10.27 6.56
C LEU A 35 -5.69 10.22 5.98
N GLY A 36 -6.20 11.31 5.43
CA GLY A 36 -7.58 11.40 4.99
C GLY A 36 -7.98 12.79 4.54
N SER A 37 -9.20 12.89 4.04
CA SER A 37 -9.82 14.16 3.62
C SER A 37 -10.58 14.84 4.76
N ALA A 38 -11.08 14.06 5.73
CA ALA A 38 -11.84 14.54 6.89
C ALA A 38 -11.81 13.52 8.03
N ALA A 39 -12.27 13.92 9.22
CA ALA A 39 -12.55 12.97 10.30
C ALA A 39 -13.61 11.96 9.85
N GLY A 40 -13.33 10.67 10.06
CA GLY A 40 -14.11 9.55 9.54
C GLY A 40 -13.76 9.16 8.10
N CYS A 41 -12.85 9.87 7.42
CA CYS A 41 -12.54 9.64 6.00
C CYS A 41 -11.07 9.26 5.77
N PRO A 42 -10.61 8.06 6.18
CA PRO A 42 -9.23 7.64 5.93
C PRO A 42 -8.97 7.38 4.44
N GLU A 43 -7.90 7.98 3.89
CA GLU A 43 -7.56 7.89 2.46
C GLU A 43 -6.04 7.83 2.29
N PHE A 44 -5.44 6.69 2.61
CA PHE A 44 -3.98 6.57 2.60
C PHE A 44 -3.50 5.14 2.34
N ALA A 45 -2.25 5.05 1.90
CA ALA A 45 -1.47 3.82 1.88
C ALA A 45 -0.12 4.06 2.59
N MET A 46 0.27 3.11 3.42
CA MET A 46 1.56 3.08 4.11
C MET A 46 2.27 1.78 3.84
N LEU A 47 3.59 1.86 3.77
CA LEU A 47 4.50 0.73 3.69
C LEU A 47 5.57 0.94 4.77
N SER A 48 5.84 -0.11 5.56
CA SER A 48 6.96 -0.08 6.50
C SER A 48 8.29 0.05 5.75
N LEU A 49 9.30 0.67 6.37
CA LEU A 49 10.59 0.91 5.69
C LEU A 49 11.35 -0.38 5.33
N ASP A 50 11.07 -1.46 6.06
CA ASP A 50 11.57 -2.81 5.78
C ASP A 50 10.70 -3.59 4.79
N GLY A 51 9.57 -3.02 4.33
CA GLY A 51 8.67 -3.61 3.35
C GLY A 51 7.76 -4.73 3.89
N ASN A 52 7.77 -4.99 5.19
CA ASN A 52 7.08 -6.12 5.81
C ASN A 52 5.61 -5.87 6.18
N VAL A 53 5.15 -4.62 6.18
CA VAL A 53 3.75 -4.30 6.51
C VAL A 53 3.21 -3.25 5.57
N ILE A 54 2.03 -3.53 5.00
CA ILE A 54 1.20 -2.54 4.30
C ILE A 54 -0.01 -2.23 5.17
N LEU A 55 -0.32 -0.94 5.33
CA LEU A 55 -1.57 -0.47 5.94
C LEU A 55 -2.28 0.43 4.93
N ARG A 56 -3.58 0.20 4.73
CA ARG A 56 -4.43 1.04 3.89
C ARG A 56 -5.66 1.47 4.67
N GLY A 57 -5.97 2.76 4.58
CA GLY A 57 -7.28 3.32 4.93
C GLY A 57 -8.00 3.76 3.66
N THR A 58 -9.29 3.49 3.57
CA THR A 58 -10.12 3.91 2.43
C THR A 58 -11.53 4.27 2.88
N THR A 59 -12.10 5.26 2.20
CA THR A 59 -13.50 5.62 2.31
C THR A 59 -14.17 5.44 0.96
N TRP A 60 -15.37 4.86 1.00
CA TRP A 60 -16.31 4.78 -0.11
C TRP A 60 -17.57 5.57 0.27
N GLN A 61 -18.50 5.72 -0.67
CA GLN A 61 -19.72 6.51 -0.46
C GLN A 61 -20.50 6.13 0.80
N GLU A 62 -20.56 4.84 1.12
CA GLU A 62 -21.37 4.32 2.23
C GLU A 62 -20.58 3.50 3.26
N SER A 63 -19.26 3.40 3.11
CA SER A 63 -18.45 2.58 4.01
C SER A 63 -17.02 3.07 4.14
N ILE A 64 -16.40 2.69 5.25
CA ILE A 64 -14.99 2.94 5.54
C ILE A 64 -14.34 1.58 5.76
N GLY A 65 -13.14 1.39 5.23
CA GLY A 65 -12.38 0.17 5.36
C GLY A 65 -10.94 0.46 5.78
N SER A 66 -10.39 -0.44 6.59
CA SER A 66 -8.95 -0.52 6.81
C SER A 66 -8.47 -1.95 6.57
N LEU A 67 -7.26 -2.07 6.04
CA LEU A 67 -6.61 -3.35 5.77
C LEU A 67 -5.17 -3.28 6.22
N VAL A 68 -4.73 -4.30 6.96
CA VAL A 68 -3.33 -4.55 7.28
C VAL A 68 -2.91 -5.82 6.54
N VAL A 69 -1.79 -5.75 5.82
CA VAL A 69 -1.16 -6.89 5.17
C VAL A 69 0.23 -7.06 5.76
N PRO A 70 0.42 -7.97 6.74
CA PRO A 70 1.74 -8.39 7.16
C PRO A 70 2.36 -9.30 6.10
N ASP A 71 3.69 -9.27 6.01
CA ASP A 71 4.49 -10.09 5.11
C ASP A 71 3.94 -10.11 3.67
N PRO A 72 3.82 -8.94 3.00
CA PRO A 72 3.18 -8.84 1.69
C PRO A 72 3.85 -9.71 0.63
N HIS A 73 5.12 -10.08 0.84
CA HIS A 73 5.85 -11.02 0.00
C HIS A 73 5.26 -12.43 -0.03
N ARG A 74 4.45 -12.83 0.97
CA ARG A 74 3.75 -14.11 1.02
C ARG A 74 2.42 -14.09 0.26
N VAL A 75 1.90 -12.91 -0.08
CA VAL A 75 0.60 -12.78 -0.73
C VAL A 75 0.73 -13.01 -2.22
N GLN A 76 0.13 -14.09 -2.73
CA GLN A 76 0.29 -14.52 -4.12
C GLN A 76 -0.05 -13.43 -5.15
N ILE A 77 -1.15 -12.68 -4.94
CA ILE A 77 -1.55 -11.63 -5.90
C ILE A 77 -0.50 -10.51 -6.04
N ILE A 78 0.21 -10.18 -4.95
CA ILE A 78 1.30 -9.20 -4.95
C ILE A 78 2.51 -9.75 -5.71
N ARG A 79 2.84 -11.02 -5.47
CA ARG A 79 3.93 -11.71 -6.19
C ARG A 79 3.66 -11.79 -7.68
N ASP A 80 2.43 -12.17 -8.06
CA ASP A 80 2.04 -12.26 -9.47
C ASP A 80 2.06 -10.89 -10.15
N TYR A 81 1.66 -9.84 -9.44
CA TYR A 81 1.78 -8.47 -9.94
C TYR A 81 3.25 -8.11 -10.21
N MET A 82 4.15 -8.38 -9.26
CA MET A 82 5.58 -8.13 -9.43
C MET A 82 6.18 -8.95 -10.57
N ALA A 83 5.81 -10.23 -10.71
CA ALA A 83 6.26 -11.07 -11.82
C ALA A 83 5.79 -10.52 -13.18
N ARG A 84 4.50 -10.17 -13.30
CA ARG A 84 3.95 -9.56 -14.52
C ARG A 84 4.62 -8.23 -14.85
N ARG A 85 4.85 -7.38 -13.85
CA ARG A 85 5.48 -6.07 -14.03
C ARG A 85 6.93 -6.22 -14.48
N SER A 86 7.66 -7.17 -13.89
CA SER A 86 9.07 -7.47 -14.22
C SER A 86 9.23 -8.06 -15.62
N ALA A 87 8.31 -8.91 -16.05
CA ALA A 87 8.35 -9.53 -17.38
C ALA A 87 7.87 -8.59 -18.51
N ASN A 88 7.15 -7.50 -18.19
CA ASN A 88 6.57 -6.62 -19.20
C ASN A 88 7.65 -5.73 -19.86
N PRO A 89 7.91 -5.86 -21.18
CA PRO A 89 8.95 -5.07 -21.87
C PRO A 89 8.71 -3.56 -21.86
N ARG A 90 7.48 -3.11 -21.59
CA ARG A 90 7.13 -1.69 -21.46
C ARG A 90 7.49 -1.11 -20.09
N THR A 91 7.83 -1.95 -19.10
CA THR A 91 8.36 -1.51 -17.82
C THR A 91 9.82 -1.05 -17.98
N PRO A 92 10.20 0.13 -17.47
CA PRO A 92 11.59 0.58 -17.43
C PRO A 92 12.55 -0.50 -16.92
N ALA A 93 13.72 -0.62 -17.54
CA ALA A 93 14.65 -1.73 -17.27
C ALA A 93 15.10 -1.80 -15.81
N ALA A 94 15.34 -0.65 -15.16
CA ALA A 94 15.69 -0.58 -13.75
C ALA A 94 14.58 -1.15 -12.86
N GLU A 95 13.33 -0.76 -13.10
CA GLU A 95 12.16 -1.21 -12.34
C GLU A 95 11.90 -2.72 -12.52
N ARG A 96 12.18 -3.27 -13.72
CA ARG A 96 12.15 -4.72 -13.95
C ARG A 96 13.22 -5.45 -13.13
N ALA A 97 14.45 -4.96 -13.15
CA ALA A 97 15.56 -5.57 -12.40
C ALA A 97 15.32 -5.52 -10.88
N GLU A 98 14.71 -4.44 -10.38
CA GLU A 98 14.28 -4.32 -8.99
C GLU A 98 13.21 -5.37 -8.64
N GLY A 99 12.18 -5.52 -9.48
CA GLY A 99 11.14 -6.53 -9.28
C GLY A 99 11.67 -7.97 -9.32
N GLU A 100 12.59 -8.28 -10.24
CA GLU A 100 13.29 -9.57 -10.31
C GLU A 100 14.12 -9.83 -9.05
N SER A 101 14.87 -8.83 -8.59
CA SER A 101 15.67 -8.93 -7.36
C SER A 101 14.78 -9.13 -6.13
N TRP A 102 13.64 -8.45 -6.07
CA TRP A 102 12.67 -8.60 -4.99
C TRP A 102 12.08 -10.02 -4.96
N LEU A 103 11.67 -10.57 -6.10
CA LEU A 103 11.14 -11.94 -6.19
C LEU A 103 12.18 -13.00 -5.78
N ARG A 104 13.45 -12.78 -6.12
CA ARG A 104 14.55 -13.67 -5.76
C ARG A 104 14.89 -13.63 -4.28
N THR A 105 14.83 -12.45 -3.66
CA THR A 105 15.15 -12.27 -2.23
C THR A 105 14.01 -12.68 -1.30
N HIS A 106 12.79 -12.81 -1.84
CA HIS A 106 11.61 -13.30 -1.12
C HIS A 106 11.02 -14.51 -1.86
N PRO A 107 11.59 -15.72 -1.72
CA PRO A 107 11.03 -16.91 -2.36
C PRO A 107 9.61 -17.20 -1.83
N PRO A 108 8.76 -17.88 -2.62
CA PRO A 108 7.46 -18.32 -2.12
C PRO A 108 7.66 -19.27 -0.93
N GLU A 109 6.68 -19.31 -0.03
CA GLU A 109 6.68 -20.28 1.06
C GLU A 109 6.69 -21.70 0.46
N GLN A 110 7.68 -22.51 0.85
CA GLN A 110 7.75 -23.90 0.41
C GLN A 110 6.61 -24.65 1.11
N VAL A 111 5.59 -25.04 0.37
CA VAL A 111 4.59 -25.99 0.87
C VAL A 111 5.30 -27.34 0.96
N PRO A 112 5.40 -27.96 2.15
CA PRO A 112 6.02 -29.27 2.27
C PRO A 112 5.27 -30.28 1.39
N GLU A 113 6.01 -31.14 0.68
CA GLU A 113 5.42 -32.24 -0.07
C GLU A 113 4.63 -33.15 0.89
N PRO A 114 3.42 -33.60 0.51
CA PRO A 114 2.70 -34.59 1.30
C PRO A 114 3.49 -35.91 1.30
N GLU A 115 3.66 -36.51 2.48
CA GLU A 115 4.24 -37.85 2.67
C GLU A 115 3.42 -38.96 1.98
#